data_AF-A0A7S0APH3-F1
#
_entry.id   AF-A0A7S0APH3-F1
#
_cell.length_a   1.000
_cell.length_b   1.000
_cell.length_c   1.000
_cell.angle_alpha   90.00
_cell.angle_beta   90.00
_cell.angle_gamma   90.00
#
_symmetry.space_group_name_H-M   'P 1'
#
loop_
_entity.id
_entity.type
_entity.pdbx_description
1 polymer ?
#
loop_
_entity_poly.entity_id
_entity_poly.type
_entity_poly.pdbx_seq_one_letter_code
_entity_poly.pdbx_strand_id
1 'polypeptide(L)'
;GGPPPEARRKPSPTRSRSRSRSLRVKAQPKTAVAMGQAEGFESVKADVVEAKCRHDGSPNYQAELLFTLGQALGSSGRARTMCIRGPYRPNNERAQEDADKLLKVSEQGMQAVREMATTLKRGNVR
;
A
#
# COMPACT_ATOMS: atom_id res chain seq x y z
N GLY A 1 3.23 -52.96 51.95
CA GLY A 1 3.62 -53.23 50.55
C GLY A 1 3.25 -52.03 49.70
N GLY A 2 4.17 -51.59 48.83
CA GLY A 2 3.96 -50.54 47.83
C GLY A 2 4.83 -49.28 48.04
N PRO A 3 5.80 -48.96 47.15
CA PRO A 3 6.72 -47.82 47.29
C PRO A 3 6.13 -46.50 46.77
N PRO A 4 6.74 -45.33 47.08
CA PRO A 4 6.32 -44.03 46.57
C PRO A 4 6.86 -43.82 45.15
N PRO A 5 6.28 -42.88 44.37
CA PRO A 5 7.16 -42.09 43.52
C PRO A 5 6.83 -40.60 43.49
N GLU A 6 7.88 -39.83 43.77
CA GLU A 6 8.17 -38.46 43.34
C GLU A 6 7.15 -37.84 42.37
N ALA A 7 6.44 -36.80 42.82
CA ALA A 7 5.86 -35.81 41.92
C ALA A 7 7.00 -35.00 41.28
N ARG A 8 7.62 -35.59 40.25
CA ARG A 8 8.63 -34.95 39.42
C ARG A 8 8.04 -33.69 38.79
N ARG A 9 8.58 -32.55 39.21
CA ARG A 9 8.41 -31.24 38.57
C ARG A 9 8.65 -31.40 37.07
N LYS A 10 7.61 -31.22 36.25
CA LYS A 10 7.77 -31.00 34.81
C LYS A 10 7.88 -29.50 34.58
N PRO A 11 9.07 -28.94 34.31
CA PRO A 11 9.13 -27.60 33.73
C PRO A 11 8.43 -27.65 32.37
N SER A 12 7.44 -26.77 32.19
CA SER A 12 6.76 -26.60 30.91
C SER A 12 7.78 -26.31 29.81
N PRO A 13 7.64 -26.91 28.61
CA PRO A 13 8.58 -26.70 27.53
C PRO A 13 8.59 -25.21 27.15
N THR A 14 9.77 -24.62 27.25
CA THR A 14 10.09 -23.29 26.72
C THR A 14 9.61 -23.22 25.27
N ARG A 15 8.58 -22.40 25.04
CA ARG A 15 8.06 -22.08 23.71
C ARG A 15 9.15 -21.32 22.95
N SER A 16 10.09 -22.06 22.37
CA SER A 16 11.08 -21.53 21.45
C SER A 16 10.33 -20.93 20.26
N ARG A 17 10.14 -19.61 20.30
CA ARG A 17 9.77 -18.83 19.13
C ARG A 17 10.97 -18.87 18.19
N SER A 18 11.08 -19.96 17.44
CA SER A 18 11.91 -19.98 16.25
C SER A 18 11.37 -18.90 15.32
N ARG A 19 12.01 -17.73 15.35
CA ARG A 19 11.88 -16.71 14.32
C ARG A 19 12.63 -17.26 13.11
N SER A 20 12.00 -18.19 12.40
CA SER A 20 12.38 -18.51 11.04
C SER A 20 12.15 -17.23 10.23
N ARG A 21 13.22 -16.42 10.08
CA ARG A 21 13.33 -15.41 9.03
C ARG A 21 13.37 -16.17 7.71
N SER A 22 12.19 -16.60 7.25
CA SER A 22 12.01 -16.99 5.86
C SER A 22 12.14 -15.70 5.07
N LEU A 23 13.36 -15.42 4.60
CA LEU A 23 13.62 -14.49 3.53
C LEU A 23 12.95 -15.06 2.28
N ARG A 24 11.62 -14.96 2.21
CA ARG A 24 10.91 -15.02 0.95
C ARG A 24 11.27 -13.75 0.22
N VAL A 25 12.40 -13.79 -0.47
CA VAL A 25 12.62 -12.97 -1.66
C VAL A 25 11.46 -13.34 -2.58
N LYS A 26 10.36 -12.60 -2.47
CA LYS A 26 9.28 -12.66 -3.45
C LYS A 26 9.94 -12.26 -4.75
N ALA A 27 10.27 -13.24 -5.58
CA ALA A 27 10.51 -13.03 -6.99
C ALA A 27 9.35 -12.16 -7.47
N GLN A 28 9.66 -10.91 -7.82
CA GLN A 28 8.67 -10.02 -8.40
C GLN A 28 8.16 -10.75 -9.64
N PRO A 29 6.83 -10.96 -9.79
CA PRO A 29 6.32 -11.36 -11.08
C PRO A 29 6.72 -10.23 -12.03
N LYS A 30 7.66 -10.53 -12.94
CA LYS A 30 7.97 -9.68 -14.09
C LYS A 30 6.74 -9.74 -14.99
N THR A 31 5.68 -9.06 -14.62
CA THR A 31 4.69 -8.61 -15.60
C THR A 31 5.43 -7.62 -16.47
N ALA A 32 5.93 -8.10 -17.60
CA ALA A 32 6.50 -7.28 -18.65
C ALA A 32 5.44 -6.25 -19.02
N VAL A 33 5.60 -5.03 -18.52
CA VAL A 33 4.89 -3.87 -19.02
C VAL A 33 5.54 -3.63 -20.38
N ALA A 34 4.80 -3.87 -21.46
CA ALA A 34 5.25 -3.52 -22.80
C ALA A 34 5.53 -2.01 -22.80
N MET A 35 6.82 -1.67 -22.78
CA MET A 35 7.34 -0.33 -22.97
C MET A 35 6.96 0.11 -24.38
N GLY A 36 6.20 1.20 -24.54
CA GLY A 36 6.00 1.75 -25.89
C GLY A 36 4.95 2.83 -26.12
N GLN A 37 4.06 3.13 -25.18
CA GLN A 37 3.12 4.26 -25.32
C GLN A 37 3.00 4.96 -23.98
N ALA A 38 2.93 6.29 -23.99
CA ALA A 38 2.69 7.12 -22.79
C ALA A 38 1.70 6.41 -21.86
N GLU A 39 2.13 6.12 -20.63
CA GLU A 39 1.69 4.96 -19.85
C GLU A 39 0.25 4.50 -20.08
N GLY A 40 0.08 3.22 -20.43
CA GLY A 40 -1.17 2.56 -20.84
C GLY A 40 -2.34 2.60 -19.84
N PHE A 41 -2.84 3.78 -19.55
CA PHE A 41 -4.09 4.07 -18.85
C PHE A 41 -4.97 4.96 -19.73
N GLU A 42 -6.26 4.63 -19.80
CA GLU A 42 -7.29 5.34 -20.56
C GLU A 42 -7.73 6.63 -19.87
N SER A 43 -7.73 6.65 -18.52
CA SER A 43 -8.12 7.82 -17.75
C SER A 43 -7.49 7.82 -16.36
N VAL A 44 -7.36 9.02 -15.79
CA VAL A 44 -6.97 9.26 -14.40
C VAL A 44 -7.98 10.21 -13.76
N LYS A 45 -8.40 9.91 -12.52
CA LYS A 45 -9.24 10.79 -11.70
C LYS A 45 -8.57 11.00 -10.35
N ALA A 46 -8.54 12.23 -9.87
CA ALA A 46 -8.01 12.56 -8.56
C ALA A 46 -9.15 12.99 -7.63
N ASP A 47 -9.18 12.43 -6.43
CA ASP A 47 -10.18 12.71 -5.40
C ASP A 47 -9.51 12.83 -4.03
N VAL A 48 -10.13 13.58 -3.12
CA VAL A 48 -9.79 13.55 -1.69
C VAL A 48 -10.82 12.72 -0.96
N VAL A 49 -10.37 11.68 -0.26
CA VAL A 49 -11.24 10.82 0.54
C VAL A 49 -11.03 11.05 2.03
N GLU A 50 -12.07 10.83 2.81
CA GLU A 50 -11.89 10.57 4.24
C GLU A 50 -11.23 9.20 4.45
N ALA A 51 -10.16 9.23 5.22
CA ALA A 51 -9.41 8.07 5.65
C ALA A 51 -9.83 7.64 7.07
N LYS A 52 -9.23 6.55 7.54
CA LYS A 52 -9.37 6.14 8.94
C LYS A 52 -9.02 7.31 9.87
N CYS A 53 -9.93 7.60 10.78
CA CYS A 53 -9.71 8.59 11.84
C CYS A 53 -8.42 8.30 12.61
N ARG A 54 -7.84 9.36 13.15
CA ARG A 54 -6.69 9.28 14.04
C ARG A 54 -7.09 8.64 15.38
N HIS A 55 -6.10 8.32 16.19
CA HIS A 55 -6.31 7.67 17.49
C HIS A 55 -7.14 8.53 18.47
N ASP A 56 -7.12 9.85 18.29
CA ASP A 56 -7.90 10.84 19.04
C ASP A 56 -9.32 11.05 18.48
N GLY A 57 -9.71 10.29 17.45
CA GLY A 57 -11.01 10.41 16.78
C GLY A 57 -11.09 11.54 15.76
N SER A 58 -10.05 12.37 15.60
CA SER A 58 -10.04 13.45 14.63
C SER A 58 -10.04 12.91 13.18
N PRO A 59 -10.69 13.64 12.24
CA PRO A 59 -10.76 13.23 10.85
C PRO A 59 -9.37 13.23 10.22
N ASN A 60 -9.25 12.44 9.16
CA ASN A 60 -8.01 12.28 8.43
C ASN A 60 -8.38 12.13 6.96
N TYR A 61 -7.61 12.73 6.08
CA TYR A 61 -7.90 12.80 4.66
C TYR A 61 -6.74 12.20 3.87
N GLN A 62 -7.02 11.71 2.66
CA GLN A 62 -6.02 11.15 1.78
C GLN A 62 -6.34 11.49 0.33
N ALA A 63 -5.33 11.90 -0.43
CA ALA A 63 -5.42 11.99 -1.88
C ALA A 63 -5.47 10.59 -2.51
N GLU A 64 -6.39 10.36 -3.44
CA GLU A 64 -6.48 9.16 -4.26
C GLU A 64 -6.45 9.50 -5.74
N LEU A 65 -5.60 8.82 -6.50
CA LEU A 65 -5.65 8.82 -7.95
C LEU A 65 -6.09 7.45 -8.45
N LEU A 66 -7.23 7.41 -9.15
CA LEU A 66 -7.76 6.23 -9.81
C LEU A 66 -7.36 6.22 -11.28
N PHE A 67 -6.53 5.26 -11.66
CA PHE A 67 -6.13 4.99 -13.04
C PHE A 67 -7.03 3.89 -13.62
N THR A 68 -7.61 4.13 -14.79
CA THR A 68 -8.29 3.11 -15.58
C THR A 68 -7.32 2.59 -16.63
N LEU A 69 -6.88 1.34 -16.48
CA LEU A 69 -6.00 0.64 -17.40
C LEU A 69 -6.89 -0.11 -18.38
N GLY A 70 -6.79 0.21 -19.66
CA GLY A 70 -7.77 -0.21 -20.65
C GLY A 70 -8.03 -1.71 -20.77
N GLN A 71 -9.00 -2.08 -21.60
CA GLN A 71 -9.49 -3.45 -21.71
C GLN A 71 -8.40 -4.48 -22.07
N ALA A 72 -7.31 -4.04 -22.72
CA ALA A 72 -6.18 -4.89 -23.13
C ALA A 72 -5.48 -5.62 -21.97
N LEU A 73 -5.60 -5.13 -20.73
CA LEU A 73 -4.97 -5.75 -19.56
C LEU A 73 -5.87 -6.77 -18.84
N GLY A 74 -7.15 -6.86 -19.21
CA GLY A 74 -8.13 -7.73 -18.56
C GLY A 74 -8.67 -8.83 -19.49
N SER A 75 -8.49 -10.09 -19.14
CA SER A 75 -9.03 -11.26 -19.85
C SER A 75 -10.57 -11.37 -19.83
N SER A 76 -11.26 -10.44 -19.15
CA SER A 76 -12.72 -10.45 -18.93
C SER A 76 -13.47 -9.33 -19.67
N GLY A 77 -12.79 -8.52 -20.49
CA GLY A 77 -13.41 -7.36 -21.16
C GLY A 77 -13.74 -6.18 -20.24
N ARG A 78 -13.49 -6.29 -18.93
CA ARG A 78 -13.61 -5.18 -17.98
C ARG A 78 -12.26 -4.47 -17.86
N ALA A 79 -12.27 -3.13 -18.00
CA ALA A 79 -11.11 -2.30 -17.75
C ALA A 79 -10.59 -2.51 -16.32
N ARG A 80 -9.28 -2.65 -16.17
CA ARG A 80 -8.66 -2.77 -14.84
C ARG A 80 -8.53 -1.39 -14.25
N THR A 81 -8.68 -1.28 -12.94
CA THR A 81 -8.39 -0.03 -12.25
C THR A 81 -7.25 -0.21 -11.28
N MET A 82 -6.54 0.88 -11.01
CA MET A 82 -5.52 0.91 -9.99
C MET A 82 -5.54 2.25 -9.27
N CYS A 83 -5.40 2.20 -7.94
CA CYS A 83 -5.36 3.39 -7.11
C CYS A 83 -3.94 3.65 -6.60
N ILE A 84 -3.47 4.89 -6.72
CA ILE A 84 -2.28 5.39 -6.02
C ILE A 84 -2.74 6.41 -4.99
N ARG A 85 -2.32 6.21 -3.74
CA ARG A 85 -2.74 7.06 -2.61
C ARG A 85 -1.58 7.86 -2.04
N GLY A 86 -1.86 9.13 -1.73
CA GLY A 86 -0.95 10.05 -1.03
C GLY A 86 -0.79 9.71 0.46
N PRO A 87 -0.10 10.56 1.25
CA PRO A 87 -0.06 10.41 2.69
C PRO A 87 -1.39 10.82 3.36
N TYR A 88 -1.54 10.46 4.62
CA TYR A 88 -2.64 10.95 5.46
C TYR A 88 -2.41 12.41 5.88
N ARG A 89 -3.48 13.21 5.86
CA ARG A 89 -3.49 14.63 6.23
C ARG A 89 -4.60 14.93 7.25
N PRO A 90 -4.33 15.74 8.30
CA PRO A 90 -5.38 16.18 9.23
C PRO A 90 -6.44 17.06 8.58
N ASN A 91 -6.06 17.77 7.51
CA ASN A 91 -6.88 18.76 6.85
C ASN A 91 -7.12 18.37 5.39
N ASN A 92 -8.34 18.63 4.93
CA ASN A 92 -8.77 18.34 3.57
C ASN A 92 -7.93 19.13 2.55
N GLU A 93 -7.64 20.41 2.83
CA GLU A 93 -6.86 21.30 1.94
C GLU A 93 -5.48 20.75 1.58
N ARG A 94 -4.71 20.22 2.55
CA ARG A 94 -3.40 19.61 2.23
C ARG A 94 -3.53 18.30 1.47
N ALA A 95 -4.62 17.55 1.69
CA ALA A 95 -4.89 16.37 0.88
C ALA A 95 -5.25 16.78 -0.56
N GLN A 96 -5.95 17.90 -0.75
CA GLN A 96 -6.22 18.46 -2.06
C GLN A 96 -4.93 18.91 -2.76
N GLU A 97 -4.03 19.62 -2.08
CA GLU A 97 -2.72 19.98 -2.65
C GLU A 97 -1.91 18.74 -3.07
N ASP A 98 -1.96 17.66 -2.27
CA ASP A 98 -1.32 16.40 -2.63
C ASP A 98 -1.99 15.78 -3.86
N ALA A 99 -3.33 15.82 -3.96
CA ALA A 99 -4.08 15.33 -5.11
C ALA A 99 -3.70 16.10 -6.38
N ASP A 100 -3.60 17.43 -6.31
CA ASP A 100 -3.22 18.29 -7.43
C ASP A 100 -1.78 18.01 -7.89
N LYS A 101 -0.84 17.82 -6.95
CA LYS A 101 0.56 17.46 -7.26
C LYS A 101 0.65 16.09 -7.94
N LEU A 102 -0.09 15.11 -7.43
CA LEU A 102 -0.14 13.77 -8.01
C LEU A 102 -0.79 13.79 -9.39
N LEU A 103 -1.89 14.54 -9.56
CA LEU A 103 -2.57 14.68 -10.85
C LEU A 103 -1.67 15.36 -11.87
N LYS A 104 -0.99 16.44 -11.51
CA LYS A 104 -0.04 17.12 -12.39
C LYS A 104 1.09 16.19 -12.86
N VAL A 105 1.64 15.39 -11.96
CA VAL A 105 2.69 14.41 -12.31
C VAL A 105 2.17 13.24 -13.14
N SER A 106 0.86 12.98 -13.13
CA SER A 106 0.27 11.88 -13.92
C SER A 106 0.47 12.03 -15.43
N GLU A 107 0.67 13.26 -15.92
CA GLU A 107 1.05 13.55 -17.31
C GLU A 107 2.39 12.92 -17.70
N GLN A 108 3.30 12.75 -16.74
CA GLN A 108 4.61 12.13 -16.91
C GLN A 108 4.56 10.62 -16.73
N GLY A 109 3.44 10.12 -16.20
CA GLY A 109 3.28 8.72 -15.95
C GLY A 109 2.87 8.29 -14.56
N MET A 110 2.36 7.07 -14.53
CA MET A 110 2.05 6.36 -13.31
C MET A 110 3.28 6.05 -12.45
N GLN A 111 4.43 5.77 -13.06
CA GLN A 111 5.67 5.56 -12.30
C GLN A 111 6.08 6.86 -11.59
N ALA A 112 6.01 8.00 -12.30
CA ALA A 112 6.27 9.31 -11.72
C ALA A 112 5.30 9.62 -10.57
N VAL A 113 4.02 9.25 -10.70
CA VAL A 113 3.01 9.40 -9.64
C VAL A 113 3.37 8.56 -8.40
N ARG A 114 3.86 7.32 -8.57
CA ARG A 114 4.32 6.49 -7.44
C ARG A 114 5.50 7.11 -6.71
N GLU A 115 6.45 7.67 -7.46
CA GLU A 115 7.63 8.33 -6.91
C GLU A 115 7.26 9.61 -6.16
N MET A 116 6.35 10.42 -6.72
CA MET A 116 5.79 11.59 -6.05
C MET A 116 5.05 11.20 -4.77
N ALA A 117 4.18 10.19 -4.82
CA ALA A 117 3.47 9.70 -3.62
C ALA A 117 4.43 9.20 -2.54
N THR A 118 5.53 8.56 -2.93
CA THR A 118 6.59 8.12 -1.99
C THR A 118 7.31 9.31 -1.38
N THR A 119 7.61 10.34 -2.18
CA THR A 119 8.25 11.57 -1.73
C THR A 119 7.38 12.32 -0.73
N LEU A 120 6.09 12.50 -1.03
CA LEU A 120 5.12 13.12 -0.12
C LEU A 120 5.01 12.35 1.21
N LYS A 121 5.03 11.02 1.18
CA LYS A 121 5.01 10.19 2.40
C LYS A 121 6.28 10.35 3.24
N ARG A 122 7.44 10.46 2.62
CA ARG A 122 8.72 10.67 3.32
C ARG A 122 8.82 12.06 3.93
N GLY A 123 8.34 13.09 3.23
CA GLY A 123 8.29 14.46 3.75
C GLY A 123 7.42 14.62 5.01
N ASN A 124 6.51 13.68 5.27
CA ASN A 124 5.66 13.66 6.46
C ASN A 124 6.30 12.98 7.69
N VAL A 125 7.48 12.36 7.53
CA VAL A 125 8.24 11.79 8.64
C VAL A 125 9.25 12.82 9.10
N ARG A 126 8.78 13.88 9.76
CA ARG A 126 9.61 14.84 10.49
C ARG A 126 8.90 15.31 11.74
#